data_AF-A0A164HII4-F1
#
_entry.id   AF-A0A164HII4-F1
#
_cell.length_a   1.000
_cell.length_b   1.000
_cell.length_c   1.000
_cell.angle_alpha   90.00
_cell.angle_beta   90.00
_cell.angle_gamma   90.00
#
_symmetry.space_group_name_H-M   'P 1'
#
loop_
_entity.id
_entity.type
_entity.pdbx_description
1 polymer ?
#
loop_
_entity_poly.entity_id
_entity_poly.type
_entity_poly.pdbx_seq_one_letter_code
_entity_poly.pdbx_strand_id
1 'polypeptide(L)'
;MAEYAYLISRSSKTLLALGKAVKKADGKVNYFSREDGKGGRNSENALLTKALWKFIAEHGYDGVEVVSDDDPDFETIAQYRQTGGDTMDDITLEQYLEGWPG
;
A
#
# COMPACT_ATOMS: atom_id res chain seq x y z
N MET A 1 -4.31 -8.01 -17.27
CA MET A 1 -4.01 -6.79 -16.48
C MET A 1 -3.33 -7.23 -15.21
N ALA A 2 -2.42 -6.44 -14.66
CA ALA A 2 -1.76 -6.80 -13.41
C ALA A 2 -2.59 -6.25 -12.25
N GLU A 3 -2.97 -7.13 -11.33
CA GLU A 3 -3.81 -6.80 -10.17
C GLU A 3 -2.93 -6.22 -9.06
N TYR A 4 -3.04 -4.91 -8.84
CA TYR A 4 -2.41 -4.21 -7.73
C TYR A 4 -3.31 -4.24 -6.50
N ALA A 5 -2.69 -4.07 -5.34
CA ALA A 5 -3.35 -3.98 -4.06
C ALA A 5 -2.79 -2.83 -3.24
N TYR A 6 -3.67 -2.28 -2.41
CA TYR A 6 -3.42 -1.10 -1.61
C TYR A 6 -3.88 -1.36 -0.18
N LEU A 7 -3.11 -0.89 0.79
CA LEU A 7 -3.58 -0.75 2.16
C LEU A 7 -4.25 0.62 2.27
N ILE A 8 -5.50 0.66 2.69
CA ILE A 8 -6.29 1.89 2.73
C ILE A 8 -6.75 2.22 4.15
N SER A 9 -7.03 3.49 4.37
CA SER A 9 -7.85 3.98 5.48
C SER A 9 -8.97 4.84 4.92
N ARG A 10 -10.22 4.43 5.18
CA ARG A 10 -11.41 5.14 4.70
C ARG A 10 -11.70 6.42 5.48
N SER A 11 -11.32 6.47 6.77
CA SER A 11 -11.54 7.66 7.61
C SER A 11 -10.68 8.84 7.14
N SER A 12 -9.42 8.58 6.81
CA SER A 12 -8.45 9.59 6.37
C SER A 12 -8.37 9.74 4.85
N LYS A 13 -9.02 8.86 4.08
CA LYS A 13 -8.94 8.82 2.61
C LYS A 13 -7.49 8.75 2.11
N THR A 14 -6.70 7.88 2.72
CA THR A 14 -5.30 7.64 2.40
C THR A 14 -5.09 6.20 1.97
N LEU A 15 -4.14 5.98 1.07
CA LEU A 15 -3.74 4.64 0.64
C LEU A 15 -2.22 4.49 0.56
N LEU A 16 -1.74 3.26 0.72
CA LEU A 16 -0.35 2.86 0.59
C LEU A 16 -0.27 1.67 -0.38
N ALA A 17 0.47 1.82 -1.48
CA ALA A 17 0.62 0.77 -2.47
C ALA A 17 1.41 -0.43 -1.92
N LEU A 18 0.79 -1.62 -1.94
CA LEU A 18 1.44 -2.89 -1.56
C LEU A 18 2.09 -3.58 -2.76
N GLY A 19 1.61 -3.27 -3.97
CA GLY A 19 2.07 -3.87 -5.22
C GLY A 19 1.16 -4.99 -5.69
N LYS A 20 1.67 -5.87 -6.54
CA LYS A 20 0.89 -6.94 -7.16
C LYS A 20 0.71 -8.13 -6.22
N ALA A 21 -0.48 -8.73 -6.25
CA ALA A 21 -0.76 -9.96 -5.53
C ALA A 21 0.02 -11.14 -6.17
N VAL A 22 0.90 -11.77 -5.39
CA VAL A 22 1.55 -13.04 -5.76
C VAL A 22 0.70 -14.17 -5.20
N LYS A 23 0.05 -14.92 -6.10
CA LYS A 23 -0.89 -15.99 -5.75
C LYS A 23 -0.19 -17.35 -5.68
N LYS A 24 -0.67 -18.23 -4.80
CA LYS A 24 -0.29 -19.65 -4.76
C LYS A 24 -0.96 -20.41 -5.91
N ALA A 25 -0.58 -21.69 -6.09
CA ALA A 25 -1.19 -22.56 -7.09
C ALA A 25 -2.71 -22.78 -6.89
N ASP A 26 -3.22 -22.58 -5.67
CA ASP A 26 -4.65 -22.64 -5.35
C ASP A 26 -5.40 -21.32 -5.61
N GLY A 27 -4.71 -20.31 -6.17
CA GLY A 27 -5.28 -18.99 -6.47
C GLY A 27 -5.35 -18.04 -5.27
N LYS A 28 -5.00 -18.47 -4.06
CA LYS A 28 -5.01 -17.59 -2.88
C LYS A 28 -3.81 -16.65 -2.88
N VAL A 29 -4.02 -15.41 -2.41
CA VAL A 29 -2.94 -14.45 -2.21
C VAL A 29 -1.94 -14.99 -1.17
N ASN A 30 -0.65 -14.98 -1.52
CA ASN A 30 0.44 -15.35 -0.63
C ASN A 30 1.08 -14.11 -0.01
N TYR A 31 1.47 -13.16 -0.85
CA TYR A 31 2.08 -11.88 -0.46
C TYR A 31 1.94 -10.86 -1.60
N PHE A 32 2.27 -9.60 -1.32
CA PHE A 32 2.30 -8.52 -2.31
C PHE A 32 3.74 -8.13 -2.66
N SER A 33 3.99 -7.79 -3.92
CA SER A 33 5.31 -7.40 -4.43
C SER A 33 5.21 -6.21 -5.38
N ARG A 34 6.02 -5.17 -5.17
CA ARG A 34 6.05 -3.98 -6.05
C ARG A 34 6.78 -4.22 -7.38
N GLU A 35 7.67 -5.20 -7.44
CA GLU A 35 8.52 -5.48 -8.61
C GLU A 35 8.23 -6.86 -9.18
N ASP A 36 7.11 -7.06 -9.90
CA ASP A 36 6.76 -8.22 -10.75
C ASP A 36 7.29 -9.62 -10.31
N GLY A 37 7.42 -9.86 -9.01
CA GLY A 37 8.14 -11.01 -8.44
C GLY A 37 9.63 -11.15 -8.82
N LYS A 38 10.22 -10.22 -9.57
CA LYS A 38 11.63 -10.23 -10.03
C LYS A 38 12.55 -9.33 -9.20
N GLY A 39 11.96 -8.50 -8.34
CA GLY A 39 12.66 -7.64 -7.40
C GLY A 39 12.90 -8.24 -6.01
N GLY A 40 13.59 -7.47 -5.19
CA GLY A 40 13.73 -7.74 -3.76
C GLY A 40 12.38 -7.80 -3.04
N ARG A 41 12.34 -8.41 -1.86
CA ARG A 41 11.09 -8.52 -1.08
C ARG A 41 10.68 -7.14 -0.58
N ASN A 42 9.39 -6.84 -0.54
CA ASN A 42 8.89 -5.60 0.07
C ASN A 42 9.43 -5.41 1.51
N SER A 43 9.58 -6.50 2.26
CA SER A 43 10.15 -6.52 3.62
C SER A 43 11.62 -6.13 3.71
N GLU A 44 12.36 -6.18 2.60
CA GLU A 44 13.76 -5.76 2.53
C GLU A 44 13.88 -4.26 2.20
N ASN A 45 12.79 -3.62 1.76
CA ASN A 45 12.74 -2.18 1.57
C ASN A 45 12.43 -1.50 2.92
N ALA A 46 13.47 -0.92 3.52
CA ALA A 46 13.38 -0.26 4.82
C ALA A 46 12.39 0.93 4.83
N LEU A 47 12.33 1.72 3.75
CA LEU A 47 11.40 2.86 3.64
C LEU A 47 9.96 2.37 3.58
N LEU A 48 9.67 1.38 2.75
CA LEU A 48 8.33 0.80 2.65
C LEU A 48 7.89 0.16 3.97
N THR A 49 8.79 -0.55 4.64
CA THR A 49 8.50 -1.20 5.93
C THR A 49 8.18 -0.17 7.00
N LYS A 50 8.96 0.92 7.08
CA LYS A 50 8.68 2.05 7.97
C LYS A 50 7.35 2.71 7.65
N ALA A 51 7.08 2.98 6.37
CA ALA A 51 5.83 3.61 5.96
C ALA A 51 4.61 2.75 6.29
N LEU A 52 4.70 1.43 6.11
CA LEU A 52 3.66 0.49 6.52
C LEU A 52 3.37 0.58 8.03
N TRP A 53 4.42 0.55 8.86
CA TRP A 53 4.27 0.66 10.31
C TRP A 53 3.70 2.00 10.75
N LYS A 54 4.17 3.10 10.16
CA LYS A 54 3.61 4.43 10.40
C LYS A 54 2.12 4.48 10.02
N PHE A 55 1.76 3.95 8.84
CA PHE A 55 0.39 3.91 8.37
C PHE A 55 -0.53 3.15 9.32
N ILE A 56 -0.09 1.98 9.80
CA ILE A 56 -0.83 1.18 10.78
C ILE A 56 -0.93 1.94 12.12
N ALA A 57 0.12 2.62 12.55
CA ALA A 57 0.09 3.40 13.80
C ALA A 57 -0.87 4.60 13.73
N GLU A 58 -0.95 5.27 12.57
CA GLU A 58 -1.81 6.43 12.37
C GLU A 58 -3.28 6.06 12.12
N HIS A 59 -3.55 4.93 11.45
CA HIS A 59 -4.88 4.61 10.96
C HIS A 59 -5.48 3.31 11.53
N GLY A 60 -4.67 2.49 12.20
CA GLY A 60 -5.09 1.17 12.68
C GLY A 60 -6.23 1.19 13.70
N TYR A 61 -6.42 2.32 14.40
CA TYR A 61 -7.54 2.49 15.32
C TYR A 61 -8.89 2.64 14.59
N ASP A 62 -8.90 3.42 13.49
CA ASP A 62 -10.10 3.67 12.69
C ASP A 62 -10.41 2.52 11.71
N GLY A 63 -9.42 1.65 11.48
CA GLY A 63 -9.51 0.50 10.60
C GLY A 63 -8.70 0.69 9.33
N VAL A 64 -7.98 -0.37 8.96
CA VAL A 64 -7.26 -0.45 7.69
C VAL A 64 -7.71 -1.69 6.92
N GLU A 65 -7.84 -1.53 5.60
CA GLU A 65 -8.33 -2.58 4.71
C GLU A 65 -7.35 -2.77 3.56
N VAL A 66 -7.29 -3.99 3.02
CA VAL A 66 -6.60 -4.25 1.76
C VAL A 66 -7.66 -4.29 0.67
N VAL A 67 -7.47 -3.49 -0.37
CA VAL A 67 -8.34 -3.42 -1.55
C VAL A 67 -7.49 -3.63 -2.79
N SER A 68 -7.95 -4.49 -3.70
CA SER A 68 -7.33 -4.71 -5.01
C SER A 68 -8.08 -4.03 -6.14
N ASP A 69 -7.44 -3.95 -7.30
CA ASP A 69 -8.02 -3.36 -8.51
C ASP A 69 -9.33 -4.05 -8.97
N ASP A 70 -9.52 -5.32 -8.58
CA ASP A 70 -10.70 -6.12 -8.93
C ASP A 70 -11.86 -5.92 -7.94
N ASP A 71 -11.64 -5.21 -6.83
CA ASP A 71 -12.69 -4.94 -5.86
C ASP A 71 -13.69 -3.88 -6.39
N PRO A 72 -15.01 -4.05 -6.16
CA PRO A 72 -16.03 -3.09 -6.61
C PRO A 72 -15.81 -1.65 -6.13
N ASP A 73 -15.12 -1.50 -5.00
CA ASP A 73 -14.82 -0.23 -4.36
C ASP A 73 -13.60 0.48 -4.95
N PHE A 74 -12.87 -0.15 -5.89
CA PHE A 74 -11.61 0.36 -6.40
C PHE A 74 -11.72 1.80 -6.95
N GLU A 75 -12.75 2.08 -7.76
CA GLU A 75 -12.99 3.42 -8.33
C GLU A 75 -13.13 4.52 -7.27
N THR A 76 -13.66 4.17 -6.09
CA THR A 76 -13.81 5.12 -4.98
C THR A 76 -12.47 5.39 -4.32
N ILE A 77 -11.66 4.35 -4.11
CA ILE A 77 -10.37 4.48 -3.44
C ILE A 77 -9.27 5.02 -4.35
N ALA A 78 -9.40 4.91 -5.68
CA ALA A 78 -8.48 5.49 -6.65
C ALA A 78 -8.36 7.03 -6.52
N GLN A 79 -9.31 7.67 -5.83
CA GLN A 79 -9.31 9.10 -5.52
C GLN A 79 -8.64 9.44 -4.18
N TYR A 80 -8.21 8.43 -3.41
CA TYR A 80 -7.54 8.65 -2.13
C TYR A 80 -6.12 9.12 -2.36
N ARG A 81 -5.58 9.86 -1.39
CA ARG A 81 -4.21 10.33 -1.48
C ARG A 81 -3.24 9.16 -1.33
N GLN A 82 -2.32 8.99 -2.28
CA GLN A 82 -1.36 7.91 -2.24
C GLN A 82 -0.09 8.29 -1.47
N THR A 83 0.27 7.44 -0.51
CA THR A 83 1.54 7.44 0.19
C THR A 83 2.55 6.61 -0.58
N GLY A 84 3.70 7.21 -0.90
CA GLY A 84 4.73 6.61 -1.76
C GLY A 84 4.36 6.55 -3.24
N GLY A 85 3.45 7.42 -3.67
CA GLY A 85 3.14 7.67 -5.07
C GLY A 85 4.10 8.68 -5.70
N ASP A 86 4.00 8.83 -7.02
CA ASP A 86 4.86 9.64 -7.87
C ASP A 86 4.10 10.77 -8.59
N THR A 87 2.81 10.94 -8.33
CA THR A 87 2.01 12.05 -8.87
C THR A 87 2.11 13.31 -8.00
N MET A 88 1.66 14.45 -8.54
CA MET A 88 1.77 15.76 -7.89
C MET A 88 0.94 15.86 -6.59
N ASP A 89 -0.13 15.06 -6.48
CA ASP A 89 -1.02 15.05 -5.31
C ASP A 89 -0.58 14.04 -4.23
N ASP A 90 0.41 13.20 -4.55
CA ASP A 90 0.93 12.16 -3.67
C ASP A 90 1.91 12.73 -2.64
N ILE A 91 2.18 11.93 -1.61
CA ILE A 91 3.27 12.19 -0.67
C ILE A 91 4.34 11.12 -0.87
N THR A 92 5.61 11.50 -1.01
CA THR A 92 6.68 10.50 -1.13
C THR A 92 6.84 9.73 0.19
N LEU A 93 7.48 8.56 0.17
CA LEU A 93 7.72 7.81 1.41
C LEU A 93 8.61 8.59 2.38
N GLU A 94 9.59 9.33 1.85
CA GLU A 94 10.51 10.16 2.64
C GLU A 94 9.78 11.30 3.33
N GLN A 95 8.92 12.02 2.59
CA GLN A 95 8.08 13.08 3.16
C GLN A 95 7.11 12.51 4.18
N TYR A 96 6.50 11.37 3.88
CA TYR A 96 5.58 10.72 4.80
C TYR A 96 6.29 10.27 6.09
N LEU A 97 7.56 9.89 6.03
CA LEU A 97 8.33 9.44 7.19
C LEU A 97 9.04 10.58 7.93
N GLU A 98 8.97 11.81 7.43
CA GLU A 98 9.65 12.95 8.04
C GLU A 98 9.22 13.16 9.49
N GLY A 99 10.19 13.30 10.39
CA GLY A 99 9.97 13.50 11.81
C GLY A 99 9.41 12.28 12.58
N TRP A 100 9.18 11.14 11.91
CA TRP A 100 8.71 9.93 12.59
C TRP A 100 9.89 9.15 13.18
N PRO A 101 9.90 8.87 14.50
CA PRO A 101 11.04 8.25 15.16
C PRO A 101 11.29 6.78 14.78
N GLY A 102 10.30 6.12 14.18
CA GLY A 102 10.33 4.69 13.85
C GLY A 102 9.66 3.84 14.92
#